data_AF-A0A7N4NZT2-F1
#
_entry.id   AF-A0A7N4NZT2-F1
#
_cell.length_a   1.000
_cell.length_b   1.000
_cell.length_c   1.000
_cell.angle_alpha   90.00
_cell.angle_beta   90.00
_cell.angle_gamma   90.00
#
_symmetry.space_group_name_H-M   'P 1'
#
loop_
_entity.id
_entity.type
_entity.pdbx_description
1 polymer ?
#
loop_
_entity_poly.entity_id
_entity_poly.type
_entity_poly.pdbx_seq_one_letter_code
_entity_poly.pdbx_strand_id
1 'polypeptide(L)'
;MEERRRREEEEDQRRRREEEEEEEEEEQRRRREEEEEEEDQRRRRRRREEEEEEEEEDQRRRRRREEEEEEQRRLREEEEDQRRRRRRRRREEEEEERRRPREEEERRRRREQLKKEQRQRQEQLLQQEQRRRQEEEQRRRREEEQRRWQRRREELRDLRAEIAALRRRLEQSPAEADPDPAPDPARCFCQENEPPPAGRGESGRALEAQLGGLESGLSFLSEVTGIRITHYSMTRAELPGGTEGAQESGPRILRKGRLAGDCRDVTFHLEFQLLETQGEENPSAAITELSIILEPLEYSELSRFVAR
;
A
#
# COMPACT_ATOMS: atom_id res chain seq x y z
N MET A 1 74.17 127.27 96.75
CA MET A 1 74.20 127.04 95.29
C MET A 1 74.46 125.57 94.93
N GLU A 2 75.14 124.77 95.76
CA GLU A 2 75.35 123.33 95.53
C GLU A 2 74.10 122.45 95.71
N GLU A 3 73.18 122.78 96.63
CA GLU A 3 71.92 122.02 96.83
C GLU A 3 70.94 122.12 95.65
N ARG A 4 71.01 123.19 94.84
CA ARG A 4 70.17 123.33 93.65
C ARG A 4 70.66 122.44 92.50
N ARG A 5 71.97 122.30 92.33
CA ARG A 5 72.57 121.43 91.30
C ARG A 5 72.34 119.95 91.56
N ARG A 6 72.39 119.51 92.83
CA ARG A 6 72.08 118.11 93.19
C ARG A 6 70.61 117.73 92.96
N ARG A 7 69.67 118.67 93.18
CA ARG A 7 68.26 118.44 92.89
C ARG A 7 67.97 118.40 91.39
N GLU A 8 68.63 119.25 90.59
CA GLU A 8 68.57 119.17 89.12
C GLU A 8 69.14 117.86 88.58
N GLU A 9 70.28 117.37 89.11
CA GLU A 9 70.84 116.06 88.70
C GLU A 9 69.96 114.87 89.14
N GLU A 10 69.30 114.92 90.29
CA GLU A 10 68.33 113.89 90.71
C GLU A 10 67.03 113.93 89.91
N GLU A 11 66.55 115.12 89.50
CA GLU A 11 65.39 115.26 88.62
C GLU A 11 65.69 114.76 87.20
N ASP A 12 66.87 115.05 86.66
CA ASP A 12 67.30 114.53 85.35
C ASP A 12 67.52 113.02 85.38
N GLN A 13 68.02 112.45 86.48
CA GLN A 13 68.11 111.00 86.65
C GLN A 13 66.75 110.32 86.80
N ARG A 14 65.77 110.98 87.44
CA ARG A 14 64.39 110.49 87.50
C ARG A 14 63.72 110.52 86.14
N ARG A 15 63.85 111.63 85.39
CA ARG A 15 63.29 111.75 84.04
C ARG A 15 63.85 110.72 83.08
N ARG A 16 65.17 110.47 83.13
CA ARG A 16 65.78 109.42 82.29
C ARG A 16 65.30 108.03 82.65
N ARG A 17 65.06 107.74 83.93
CA ARG A 17 64.50 106.45 84.35
C ARG A 17 63.03 106.32 83.99
N GLU A 18 62.25 107.40 84.10
CA GLU A 18 60.86 107.43 83.66
C GLU A 18 60.75 107.31 82.13
N GLU A 19 61.65 107.95 81.37
CA GLU A 19 61.77 107.79 79.91
C GLU A 19 62.23 106.37 79.53
N GLU A 20 63.19 105.78 80.23
CA GLU A 20 63.62 104.39 80.02
C GLU A 20 62.49 103.39 80.39
N GLU A 21 61.74 103.63 81.47
CA GLU A 21 60.58 102.82 81.86
C GLU A 21 59.42 102.96 80.86
N GLU A 22 59.15 104.18 80.35
CA GLU A 22 58.15 104.40 79.30
C GLU A 22 58.58 103.76 77.97
N GLU A 23 59.86 103.85 77.58
CA GLU A 23 60.39 103.17 76.39
C GLU A 23 60.32 101.64 76.54
N GLU A 24 60.65 101.08 77.71
CA GLU A 24 60.51 99.65 77.99
C GLU A 24 59.04 99.20 77.99
N GLU A 25 58.11 99.98 78.55
CA GLU A 25 56.68 99.69 78.50
C GLU A 25 56.12 99.78 77.07
N GLU A 26 56.55 100.77 76.29
CA GLU A 26 56.14 100.92 74.90
C GLU A 26 56.71 99.78 74.03
N GLU A 27 57.96 99.38 74.26
CA GLU A 27 58.57 98.22 73.59
C GLU A 27 57.86 96.91 73.98
N GLN A 28 57.49 96.74 75.25
CA GLN A 28 56.68 95.59 75.70
C GLN A 28 55.29 95.58 75.07
N ARG A 29 54.63 96.73 74.90
CA ARG A 29 53.35 96.84 74.19
C ARG A 29 53.48 96.45 72.73
N ARG A 30 54.49 96.99 72.02
CA ARG A 30 54.75 96.66 70.61
C ARG A 30 55.02 95.17 70.41
N ARG A 31 55.82 94.53 71.29
CA ARG A 31 56.06 93.09 71.24
C ARG A 31 54.79 92.26 71.45
N ARG A 32 53.90 92.68 72.36
CA ARG A 32 52.61 92.01 72.57
C ARG A 32 51.67 92.18 71.38
N GLU A 33 51.62 93.37 70.80
CA GLU A 33 50.82 93.63 69.59
C GLU A 33 51.36 92.82 68.39
N GLU A 34 52.69 92.75 68.20
CA GLU A 34 53.32 91.91 67.19
C GLU A 34 53.04 90.41 67.42
N GLU A 35 53.13 89.92 68.66
CA GLU A 35 52.78 88.53 69.01
C GLU A 35 51.29 88.23 68.76
N GLU A 36 50.39 89.16 69.09
CA GLU A 36 48.95 89.02 68.87
C GLU A 36 48.63 89.03 67.37
N GLU A 37 49.25 89.91 66.58
CA GLU A 37 49.12 89.92 65.12
C GLU A 37 49.68 88.63 64.49
N GLU A 38 50.82 88.12 64.95
CA GLU A 38 51.35 86.83 64.50
C GLU A 38 50.42 85.66 64.84
N GLU A 39 49.84 85.65 66.05
CA GLU A 39 48.89 84.63 66.46
C GLU A 39 47.61 84.67 65.60
N ASP A 40 47.09 85.87 65.33
CA ASP A 40 45.94 86.07 64.46
C ASP A 40 46.23 85.64 63.01
N GLN A 41 47.43 85.94 62.49
CA GLN A 41 47.87 85.45 61.19
C GLN A 41 47.95 83.92 61.15
N ARG A 42 48.48 83.28 62.21
CA ARG A 42 48.51 81.81 62.33
C ARG A 42 47.11 81.21 62.39
N ARG A 43 46.19 81.82 63.14
CA ARG A 43 44.78 81.38 63.22
C ARG A 43 44.08 81.47 61.87
N ARG A 44 44.29 82.55 61.11
CA ARG A 44 43.72 82.71 59.77
C ARG A 44 44.29 81.70 58.78
N ARG A 45 45.59 81.39 58.85
CA ARG A 45 46.21 80.34 58.00
C ARG A 45 45.61 78.96 58.30
N ARG A 46 45.53 78.59 59.58
CA ARG A 46 44.92 77.30 59.98
C ARG A 46 43.48 77.15 59.51
N ARG A 47 42.66 78.20 59.65
CA ARG A 47 41.26 78.17 59.16
C ARG A 47 41.19 77.97 57.64
N ARG A 48 42.07 78.61 56.88
CA ARG A 48 42.13 78.42 55.43
C ARG A 48 42.59 77.02 55.05
N GLU A 49 43.59 76.49 55.75
CA GLU A 49 44.05 75.11 55.57
C GLU A 49 42.93 74.11 55.90
N GLU A 50 42.19 74.31 57.00
CA GLU A 50 41.04 73.50 57.37
C GLU A 50 39.90 73.60 56.34
N GLU A 51 39.58 74.80 55.84
CA GLU A 51 38.59 75.00 54.78
C GLU A 51 39.00 74.33 53.46
N GLU A 52 40.28 74.44 53.07
CA GLU A 52 40.82 73.78 51.87
C GLU A 52 40.80 72.24 52.02
N GLU A 53 41.14 71.70 53.19
CA GLU A 53 41.05 70.27 53.46
C GLU A 53 39.61 69.76 53.42
N GLU A 54 38.66 70.51 53.97
CA GLU A 54 37.23 70.16 53.95
C GLU A 54 36.68 70.17 52.50
N GLU A 55 37.04 71.18 51.69
CA GLU A 55 36.68 71.23 50.28
C GLU A 55 37.28 70.07 49.48
N GLU A 56 38.54 69.72 49.72
CA GLU A 56 39.17 68.56 49.09
C GLU A 56 38.48 67.25 49.48
N GLU A 57 38.13 67.08 50.75
CA GLU A 57 37.44 65.88 51.22
C GLU A 57 36.05 65.76 50.58
N ASP A 58 35.31 66.86 50.49
CA ASP A 58 34.01 66.91 49.83
C ASP A 58 34.11 66.59 48.33
N GLN A 59 35.14 67.11 47.65
CA GLN A 59 35.41 66.75 46.25
C GLN A 59 35.72 65.25 46.10
N ARG A 60 36.52 64.66 47.00
CA ARG A 60 36.82 63.23 47.00
C ARG A 60 35.55 62.40 47.26
N ARG A 61 34.70 62.82 48.19
CA ARG A 61 33.41 62.16 48.47
C ARG A 61 32.47 62.21 47.27
N ARG A 62 32.39 63.33 46.56
CA ARG A 62 31.60 63.47 45.32
C ARG A 62 32.09 62.53 44.23
N ARG A 63 33.40 62.51 43.95
CA ARG A 63 33.99 61.62 42.94
C ARG A 63 33.72 60.14 43.24
N ARG A 64 33.88 59.71 44.49
CA ARG A 64 33.56 58.33 44.89
C ARG A 64 32.10 57.97 44.65
N ARG A 65 31.17 58.88 44.98
CA ARG A 65 29.73 58.66 44.71
C ARG A 65 29.43 58.57 43.22
N GLU A 66 30.05 59.42 42.41
CA GLU A 66 29.90 59.39 40.95
C GLU A 66 30.45 58.08 40.36
N GLU A 67 31.63 57.63 40.80
CA GLU A 67 32.22 56.35 40.40
C GLU A 67 31.33 55.16 40.80
N GLU A 68 30.81 55.13 42.04
CA GLU A 68 29.89 54.10 42.51
C GLU A 68 28.57 54.09 41.72
N GLU A 69 28.02 55.27 41.39
CA GLU A 69 26.83 55.38 40.55
C GLU A 69 27.08 54.91 39.11
N GLU A 70 28.24 55.23 38.55
CA GLU A 70 28.62 54.78 37.21
C GLU A 70 28.82 53.27 37.17
N GLU A 71 29.47 52.68 38.17
CA GLU A 71 29.63 51.23 38.31
C GLU A 71 28.26 50.54 38.44
N GLN A 72 27.36 51.08 39.25
CA GLN A 72 25.98 50.55 39.34
C GLN A 72 25.22 50.65 38.02
N ARG A 73 25.40 51.73 37.24
CA ARG A 73 24.79 51.87 35.92
C ARG A 73 25.30 50.81 34.95
N ARG A 74 26.63 50.59 34.91
CA ARG A 74 27.26 49.56 34.06
C ARG A 74 26.75 48.16 34.40
N LEU A 75 26.67 47.83 35.69
CA LEU A 75 26.14 46.53 36.14
C LEU A 75 24.68 46.31 35.73
N ARG A 76 23.83 47.34 35.84
CA ARG A 76 22.43 47.27 35.40
C ARG A 76 22.30 47.09 33.90
N GLU A 77 23.12 47.78 33.12
CA GLU A 77 23.15 47.68 31.66
C GLU A 77 23.59 46.28 31.21
N GLU A 78 24.67 45.74 31.81
CA GLU A 78 25.11 44.37 31.54
C GLU A 78 24.04 43.33 31.89
N GLU A 79 23.35 43.48 33.03
CA GLU A 79 22.27 42.59 33.42
C GLU A 79 21.10 42.66 32.42
N GLU A 80 20.73 43.87 31.98
CA GLU A 80 19.67 44.06 31.00
C GLU A 80 20.05 43.42 29.65
N ASP A 81 21.29 43.58 29.21
CA ASP A 81 21.82 42.96 28.00
C ASP A 81 21.81 41.43 28.08
N GLN A 82 22.20 40.86 29.22
CA GLN A 82 22.10 39.43 29.45
C GLN A 82 20.64 38.96 29.39
N ARG A 83 19.71 39.71 29.99
CA ARG A 83 18.27 39.41 29.92
C ARG A 83 17.76 39.49 28.48
N ARG A 84 18.17 40.48 27.69
CA ARG A 84 17.83 40.63 26.26
C ARG A 84 18.35 39.45 25.44
N ARG A 85 19.61 39.04 25.63
CA ARG A 85 20.20 37.87 24.96
C ARG A 85 19.47 36.58 25.31
N ARG A 86 19.12 36.36 26.58
CA ARG A 86 18.34 35.19 27.01
C ARG A 86 16.95 35.16 26.38
N ARG A 87 16.25 36.31 26.32
CA ARG A 87 14.95 36.42 25.65
C ARG A 87 15.04 36.12 24.16
N ARG A 88 16.09 36.61 23.49
CA ARG A 88 16.32 36.33 22.07
C ARG A 88 16.54 34.83 21.81
N ARG A 89 17.41 34.18 22.60
CA ARG A 89 17.66 32.73 22.49
C ARG A 89 16.39 31.92 22.69
N ARG A 90 15.58 32.26 23.71
CA ARG A 90 14.29 31.59 23.93
C ARG A 90 13.33 31.73 22.75
N ARG A 91 13.25 32.91 22.13
CA ARG A 91 12.42 33.12 20.93
C ARG A 91 12.92 32.30 19.75
N GLU A 92 14.23 32.25 19.54
CA GLU A 92 14.84 31.44 18.47
C GLU A 92 14.59 29.94 18.71
N GLU A 93 14.74 29.46 19.95
CA GLU A 93 14.42 28.08 20.35
C GLU A 93 12.92 27.76 20.15
N GLU A 94 12.02 28.64 20.60
CA GLU A 94 10.56 28.46 20.41
C GLU A 94 10.17 28.48 18.92
N GLU A 95 10.79 29.32 18.11
CA GLU A 95 10.57 29.32 16.66
C GLU A 95 11.07 28.03 16.02
N GLU A 96 12.25 27.54 16.44
CA GLU A 96 12.80 26.29 15.93
C GLU A 96 11.93 25.10 16.33
N GLU A 97 11.45 25.06 17.58
CA GLU A 97 10.54 24.03 18.09
C GLU A 97 9.21 24.02 17.33
N ARG A 98 8.73 25.18 16.87
CA ARG A 98 7.54 25.28 16.00
C ARG A 98 7.81 24.85 14.56
N ARG A 99 9.03 25.04 14.04
CA ARG A 99 9.40 24.71 12.65
C ARG A 99 9.68 23.22 12.47
N ARG A 100 10.43 22.61 13.39
CA ARG A 100 10.83 21.19 13.36
C ARG A 100 9.68 20.21 13.04
N PRO A 101 8.52 20.24 13.73
CA PRO A 101 7.44 19.30 13.45
C PRO A 101 6.82 19.52 12.07
N ARG A 102 6.75 20.77 11.58
CA ARG A 102 6.24 21.08 10.23
C ARG A 102 7.16 20.52 9.15
N GLU A 103 8.47 20.72 9.32
CA GLU A 103 9.47 20.17 8.40
C GLU A 103 9.51 18.64 8.42
N GLU A 104 9.38 18.04 9.61
CA GLU A 104 9.31 16.58 9.75
C GLU A 104 8.04 16.01 9.11
N GLU A 105 6.89 16.66 9.31
CA GLU A 105 5.64 16.29 8.67
C GLU A 105 5.74 16.42 7.14
N GLU A 106 6.35 17.49 6.63
CA GLU A 106 6.57 17.65 5.20
C GLU A 106 7.48 16.56 4.63
N ARG A 107 8.58 16.22 5.32
CA ARG A 107 9.46 15.10 4.96
C ARG A 107 8.70 13.78 4.95
N ARG A 108 7.81 13.55 5.93
CA ARG A 108 6.96 12.36 5.98
C ARG A 108 6.00 12.31 4.79
N ARG A 109 5.32 13.41 4.48
CA ARG A 109 4.41 13.52 3.31
C ARG A 109 5.15 13.23 2.01
N ARG A 110 6.35 13.79 1.81
CA ARG A 110 7.19 13.52 0.63
C ARG A 110 7.59 12.05 0.53
N ARG A 111 7.99 11.41 1.65
CA ARG A 111 8.30 9.97 1.68
C ARG A 111 7.08 9.12 1.35
N GLU A 112 5.90 9.47 1.87
CA GLU A 112 4.66 8.78 1.56
C GLU A 112 4.25 8.94 0.10
N GLN A 113 4.40 10.13 -0.48
CA GLN A 113 4.19 10.37 -1.91
C GLN A 113 5.12 9.53 -2.78
N LEU A 114 6.42 9.51 -2.49
CA LEU A 114 7.38 8.68 -3.22
C LEU A 114 7.02 7.18 -3.12
N LYS A 115 6.60 6.70 -1.94
CA LYS A 115 6.12 5.32 -1.78
C LYS A 115 4.87 5.04 -2.60
N LYS A 116 3.91 5.98 -2.66
CA LYS A 116 2.70 5.85 -3.49
C LYS A 116 3.06 5.81 -4.96
N GLU A 117 3.93 6.69 -5.44
CA GLU A 117 4.41 6.70 -6.83
C GLU A 117 5.14 5.40 -7.18
N GLN A 118 5.99 4.88 -6.30
CA GLN A 118 6.66 3.59 -6.51
C GLN A 118 5.66 2.44 -6.62
N ARG A 119 4.66 2.39 -5.72
CA ARG A 119 3.59 1.37 -5.79
C ARG A 119 2.79 1.48 -7.09
N GLN A 120 2.39 2.68 -7.47
CA GLN A 120 1.69 2.92 -8.74
C GLN A 120 2.51 2.48 -9.95
N ARG A 121 3.82 2.77 -9.97
CA ARG A 121 4.72 2.30 -11.04
C ARG A 121 4.82 0.78 -11.07
N GLN A 122 4.93 0.13 -9.91
CA GLN A 122 4.95 -1.34 -9.83
C GLN A 122 3.63 -1.95 -10.31
N GLU A 123 2.50 -1.39 -9.90
CA GLU A 123 1.17 -1.83 -10.36
C GLU A 123 1.02 -1.64 -11.87
N GLN A 124 1.46 -0.51 -12.43
CA GLN A 124 1.46 -0.28 -13.88
C GLN A 124 2.33 -1.29 -14.63
N LEU A 125 3.52 -1.62 -14.11
CA LEU A 125 4.39 -2.63 -14.71
C LEU A 125 3.73 -4.02 -14.67
N LEU A 126 3.12 -4.40 -13.55
CA LEU A 126 2.40 -5.67 -13.43
C LEU A 126 1.21 -5.73 -14.39
N GLN A 127 0.43 -4.64 -14.51
CA GLN A 127 -0.67 -4.56 -15.47
C GLN A 127 -0.16 -4.65 -16.92
N GLN A 128 0.95 -3.99 -17.24
CA GLN A 128 1.56 -4.05 -18.55
C GLN A 128 2.02 -5.48 -18.86
N GLU A 129 2.66 -6.16 -17.90
CA GLU A 129 3.10 -7.54 -18.07
C GLU A 129 1.92 -8.50 -18.25
N GLN A 130 0.84 -8.35 -17.47
CA GLN A 130 -0.37 -9.12 -17.64
C GLN A 130 -1.00 -8.92 -19.02
N ARG A 131 -1.07 -7.67 -19.50
CA ARG A 131 -1.55 -7.37 -20.86
C ARG A 131 -0.68 -8.03 -21.91
N ARG A 132 0.66 -7.95 -21.79
CA ARG A 132 1.59 -8.62 -22.72
C ARG A 132 1.40 -10.13 -22.71
N ARG A 133 1.23 -10.75 -21.54
CA ARG A 133 0.95 -12.19 -21.42
C ARG A 133 -0.38 -12.56 -22.09
N GLN A 134 -1.43 -11.77 -21.91
CA GLN A 134 -2.72 -11.99 -22.56
C GLN A 134 -2.63 -11.83 -24.09
N GLU A 135 -1.93 -10.81 -24.56
CA GLU A 135 -1.68 -10.59 -26.00
C GLU A 135 -0.87 -11.74 -26.62
N GLU A 136 0.18 -12.20 -25.93
CA GLU A 136 0.96 -13.35 -26.36
C GLU A 136 0.13 -14.63 -26.39
N GLU A 137 -0.72 -14.85 -25.39
CA GLU A 137 -1.62 -16.01 -25.35
C GLU A 137 -2.65 -15.95 -26.49
N GLN A 138 -3.26 -14.79 -26.72
CA GLN A 138 -4.15 -14.60 -27.86
C GLN A 138 -3.44 -14.83 -29.19
N ARG A 139 -2.20 -14.35 -29.32
CA ARG A 139 -1.37 -14.59 -30.51
C ARG A 139 -1.10 -16.08 -30.70
N ARG A 140 -0.72 -16.80 -29.64
CA ARG A 140 -0.52 -18.26 -29.68
C ARG A 140 -1.79 -19.00 -30.08
N ARG A 141 -2.94 -18.65 -29.50
CA ARG A 141 -4.24 -19.23 -29.88
C ARG A 141 -4.56 -19.01 -31.35
N ARG A 142 -4.37 -17.78 -31.87
CA ARG A 142 -4.56 -17.48 -33.29
C ARG A 142 -3.61 -18.27 -34.19
N GLU A 143 -2.35 -18.41 -33.80
CA GLU A 143 -1.38 -19.21 -34.55
C GLU A 143 -1.73 -20.70 -34.54
N GLU A 144 -2.18 -21.24 -33.40
CA GLU A 144 -2.67 -22.63 -33.30
C GLU A 144 -3.93 -22.87 -34.13
N GLU A 145 -4.88 -21.95 -34.11
CA GLU A 145 -6.09 -21.99 -34.95
C GLU A 145 -5.72 -21.94 -36.43
N GLN A 146 -4.80 -21.06 -36.83
CA GLN A 146 -4.29 -21.01 -38.19
C GLN A 146 -3.62 -22.33 -38.59
N ARG A 147 -2.80 -22.92 -37.72
CA ARG A 147 -2.18 -24.24 -37.96
C ARG A 147 -3.22 -25.35 -38.04
N ARG A 148 -4.25 -25.34 -37.20
CA ARG A 148 -5.37 -26.30 -37.27
C ARG A 148 -6.15 -26.14 -38.58
N TRP A 149 -6.40 -24.90 -39.00
CA TRP A 149 -7.07 -24.62 -40.27
C TRP A 149 -6.24 -25.06 -41.47
N GLN A 150 -4.93 -24.81 -41.46
CA GLN A 150 -4.02 -25.28 -42.51
C GLN A 150 -4.02 -26.81 -42.61
N ARG A 151 -3.91 -27.53 -41.47
CA ARG A 151 -4.02 -28.99 -41.44
C ARG A 151 -5.33 -29.50 -42.02
N ARG A 152 -6.47 -28.95 -41.58
CA ARG A 152 -7.79 -29.29 -42.16
C ARG A 152 -7.87 -29.01 -43.65
N ARG A 153 -7.22 -27.93 -44.12
CA ARG A 153 -7.19 -27.59 -45.55
C ARG A 153 -6.38 -28.59 -46.36
N GLU A 154 -5.26 -29.07 -45.83
CA GLU A 154 -4.44 -30.12 -46.43
C GLU A 154 -5.21 -31.45 -46.44
N GLU A 155 -5.80 -31.85 -45.32
CA GLU A 155 -6.67 -33.04 -45.23
C GLU A 155 -7.80 -32.99 -46.27
N LEU A 156 -8.48 -31.85 -46.42
CA LEU A 156 -9.51 -31.66 -47.44
C LEU A 156 -8.95 -31.77 -48.87
N ARG A 157 -7.71 -31.33 -49.10
CA ARG A 157 -7.06 -31.45 -50.42
C ARG A 157 -6.74 -32.91 -50.71
N ASP A 158 -6.21 -33.64 -49.74
CA ASP A 158 -5.85 -35.06 -49.86
C ASP A 158 -7.09 -35.93 -50.08
N LEU A 159 -8.15 -35.74 -49.29
CA LEU A 159 -9.43 -36.43 -49.48
C LEU A 159 -10.04 -36.15 -50.85
N ARG A 160 -9.95 -34.91 -51.36
CA ARG A 160 -10.41 -34.59 -52.72
C ARG A 160 -9.60 -35.33 -53.79
N ALA A 161 -8.29 -35.44 -53.60
CA ALA A 161 -7.43 -36.19 -54.51
C ALA A 161 -7.75 -37.70 -54.47
N GLU A 162 -8.01 -38.25 -53.28
CA GLU A 162 -8.44 -39.63 -53.09
C GLU A 162 -9.79 -39.91 -53.77
N ILE A 163 -10.80 -39.07 -53.55
CA ILE A 163 -12.11 -39.18 -54.23
C ILE A 163 -11.93 -39.14 -55.75
N ALA A 164 -11.08 -38.24 -56.27
CA ALA A 164 -10.80 -38.17 -57.69
C ALA A 164 -10.11 -39.44 -58.23
N ALA A 165 -9.18 -40.02 -57.47
CA ALA A 165 -8.54 -41.28 -57.81
C ALA A 165 -9.51 -42.47 -57.79
N LEU A 166 -10.37 -42.54 -56.76
CA LEU A 166 -11.43 -43.56 -56.67
C LEU A 166 -12.42 -43.45 -57.82
N ARG A 167 -12.84 -42.25 -58.19
CA ARG A 167 -13.71 -42.01 -59.36
C ARG A 167 -13.04 -42.47 -60.64
N ARG A 168 -11.77 -42.12 -60.88
CA ARG A 168 -11.03 -42.62 -62.03
C ARG A 168 -10.91 -44.14 -62.05
N ARG A 169 -10.70 -44.78 -60.89
CA ARG A 169 -10.64 -46.24 -60.80
C ARG A 169 -11.99 -46.89 -61.12
N LEU A 170 -13.10 -46.27 -60.70
CA LEU A 170 -14.44 -46.71 -61.08
C LEU A 170 -14.70 -46.52 -62.58
N GLU A 171 -14.24 -45.43 -63.18
CA GLU A 171 -14.34 -45.18 -64.64
C GLU A 171 -13.41 -46.08 -65.46
N GLN A 172 -12.26 -46.48 -64.91
CA GLN A 172 -11.27 -47.38 -65.52
C GLN A 172 -11.53 -48.85 -65.25
N SER A 173 -12.41 -49.19 -64.29
CA SER A 173 -13.02 -50.51 -64.23
C SER A 173 -13.92 -50.61 -65.45
N PRO A 174 -13.51 -51.34 -66.50
CA PRO A 174 -14.27 -51.33 -67.72
C PRO A 174 -15.65 -51.90 -67.43
N ALA A 175 -16.63 -51.34 -68.12
CA ALA A 175 -17.80 -52.08 -68.55
C ALA A 175 -17.35 -53.30 -69.40
N GLU A 176 -16.70 -54.27 -68.78
CA GLU A 176 -16.72 -55.67 -69.20
C GLU A 176 -18.00 -56.29 -68.61
N ALA A 177 -19.12 -55.73 -69.03
CA ALA A 177 -20.37 -56.42 -69.08
C ALA A 177 -20.85 -56.24 -70.52
N ASP A 178 -20.67 -57.28 -71.32
CA ASP A 178 -21.57 -57.53 -72.44
C ASP A 178 -23.03 -57.32 -71.96
N PRO A 179 -23.94 -56.85 -72.83
CA PRO A 179 -25.34 -56.67 -72.46
C PRO A 179 -26.02 -58.04 -72.31
N ASP A 180 -25.76 -58.73 -71.21
CA ASP A 180 -26.62 -59.79 -70.70
C ASP A 180 -27.70 -59.13 -69.82
N PRO A 181 -28.97 -59.54 -69.93
CA PRO A 181 -30.08 -58.80 -69.36
C PRO A 181 -29.96 -58.76 -67.83
N ALA A 182 -30.21 -57.58 -67.28
CA ALA A 182 -30.15 -57.23 -65.86
C ALA A 182 -30.48 -58.40 -64.92
N PRO A 183 -29.60 -58.73 -63.94
CA PRO A 183 -29.97 -59.65 -62.89
C PRO A 183 -31.01 -58.99 -61.99
N ASP A 184 -32.16 -59.64 -61.89
CA ASP A 184 -33.23 -59.33 -60.94
C ASP A 184 -32.64 -59.27 -59.50
N PRO A 185 -32.69 -58.11 -58.81
CA PRO A 185 -32.15 -57.99 -57.46
C PRO A 185 -32.90 -58.88 -56.44
N ALA A 186 -34.02 -59.49 -56.82
CA ALA A 186 -34.73 -60.47 -55.99
C ALA A 186 -34.09 -61.88 -56.00
N ARG A 187 -33.15 -62.18 -56.91
CA ARG A 187 -32.58 -63.53 -57.05
C ARG A 187 -31.23 -63.75 -56.33
N CYS A 188 -30.56 -62.70 -55.88
CA CYS A 188 -29.27 -62.80 -55.18
C CYS A 188 -29.36 -62.94 -53.65
N PHE A 189 -30.57 -62.97 -53.06
CA PHE A 189 -30.76 -63.14 -51.61
C PHE A 189 -31.43 -64.46 -51.20
N CYS A 190 -31.55 -65.43 -52.11
CA CYS A 190 -32.26 -66.69 -51.85
C CYS A 190 -31.43 -67.97 -52.10
N GLN A 191 -30.12 -67.87 -52.32
CA GLN A 191 -29.26 -69.05 -52.46
C GLN A 191 -28.24 -69.14 -51.32
N GLU A 192 -28.76 -69.08 -50.09
CA GLU A 192 -28.19 -69.73 -48.91
C GLU A 192 -29.35 -69.87 -47.91
N ASN A 193 -30.18 -70.89 -48.08
CA ASN A 193 -31.05 -71.40 -47.03
C ASN A 193 -31.38 -72.86 -47.34
N GLU A 194 -30.77 -73.76 -46.58
CA GLU A 194 -31.48 -74.94 -46.07
C GLU A 194 -32.88 -74.51 -45.57
N PRO A 195 -33.90 -75.40 -45.62
CA PRO A 195 -35.24 -75.05 -45.16
C PRO A 195 -35.18 -74.60 -43.68
N PRO A 196 -35.66 -73.40 -43.34
CA PRO A 196 -35.69 -72.97 -41.95
C PRO A 196 -36.71 -73.81 -41.17
N PRO A 197 -36.42 -74.23 -39.92
CA PRO A 197 -37.45 -74.72 -39.04
C PRO A 197 -38.50 -73.61 -38.82
N ALA A 198 -39.77 -73.99 -38.84
CA ALA A 198 -40.90 -73.10 -38.57
C ALA A 198 -40.66 -72.36 -37.24
N GLY A 199 -40.48 -71.03 -37.29
CA GLY A 199 -40.23 -70.21 -36.11
C GLY A 199 -39.45 -68.91 -36.36
N ARG A 200 -38.79 -68.76 -37.52
CA ARG A 200 -37.98 -67.56 -37.82
C ARG A 200 -38.80 -66.30 -38.17
N GLY A 201 -40.06 -66.43 -38.57
CA GLY A 201 -40.94 -65.29 -38.88
C GLY A 201 -41.62 -64.64 -37.67
N GLU A 202 -41.67 -65.34 -36.54
CA GLU A 202 -42.33 -64.87 -35.31
C GLU A 202 -41.41 -63.93 -34.50
N SER A 203 -40.09 -64.12 -34.57
CA SER A 203 -39.12 -63.28 -33.86
C SER A 203 -39.06 -61.86 -34.40
N GLY A 204 -39.15 -61.66 -35.72
CA GLY A 204 -39.20 -60.33 -36.34
C GLY A 204 -40.47 -59.56 -35.99
N ARG A 205 -41.65 -60.20 -36.12
CA ARG A 205 -42.93 -59.59 -35.75
C ARG A 205 -43.06 -59.35 -34.24
N ALA A 206 -42.50 -60.22 -33.42
CA ALA A 206 -42.44 -60.03 -31.98
C ALA A 206 -41.53 -58.85 -31.59
N LEU A 207 -40.40 -58.67 -32.26
CA LEU A 207 -39.52 -57.52 -32.07
C LEU A 207 -40.18 -56.21 -32.53
N GLU A 208 -40.89 -56.21 -33.66
CA GLU A 208 -41.66 -55.07 -34.13
C GLU A 208 -42.79 -54.70 -33.17
N ALA A 209 -43.50 -55.69 -32.61
CA ALA A 209 -44.53 -55.46 -31.59
C ALA A 209 -43.93 -54.92 -30.28
N GLN A 210 -42.74 -55.40 -29.88
CA GLN A 210 -42.02 -54.88 -28.72
C GLN A 210 -41.54 -53.44 -28.96
N LEU A 211 -41.05 -53.14 -30.16
CA LEU A 211 -40.60 -51.80 -30.53
C LEU A 211 -41.79 -50.82 -30.56
N GLY A 212 -42.92 -51.21 -31.16
CA GLY A 212 -44.16 -50.42 -31.09
C GLY A 212 -44.71 -50.27 -29.67
N GLY A 213 -44.54 -51.28 -28.81
CA GLY A 213 -44.86 -51.20 -27.38
C GLY A 213 -43.97 -50.20 -26.63
N LEU A 214 -42.68 -50.17 -26.93
CA LEU A 214 -41.74 -49.21 -26.36
C LEU A 214 -41.99 -47.79 -26.89
N GLU A 215 -42.29 -47.64 -28.17
CA GLU A 215 -42.61 -46.34 -28.78
C GLU A 215 -43.91 -45.75 -28.20
N SER A 216 -44.96 -46.56 -28.07
CA SER A 216 -46.20 -46.14 -27.42
C SER A 216 -46.00 -45.85 -25.94
N GLY A 217 -45.18 -46.64 -25.23
CA GLY A 217 -44.79 -46.38 -23.84
C GLY A 217 -44.01 -45.07 -23.68
N LEU A 218 -43.05 -44.79 -24.58
CA LEU A 218 -42.28 -43.54 -24.58
C LEU A 218 -43.15 -42.33 -24.93
N SER A 219 -44.07 -42.47 -25.89
CA SER A 219 -45.05 -41.43 -26.23
C SER A 219 -45.95 -41.14 -25.04
N PHE A 220 -46.46 -42.18 -24.36
CA PHE A 220 -47.29 -42.02 -23.15
C PHE A 220 -46.52 -41.34 -22.02
N LEU A 221 -45.28 -41.76 -21.74
CA LEU A 221 -44.44 -41.11 -20.73
C LEU A 221 -44.14 -39.65 -21.10
N SER A 222 -43.92 -39.36 -22.38
CA SER A 222 -43.71 -38.00 -22.85
C SER A 222 -44.95 -37.12 -22.66
N GLU A 223 -46.15 -37.67 -22.91
CA GLU A 223 -47.41 -36.96 -22.70
C GLU A 223 -47.71 -36.72 -21.21
N VAL A 224 -47.47 -37.72 -20.36
CA VAL A 224 -47.75 -37.65 -18.91
C VAL A 224 -46.73 -36.79 -18.17
N THR A 225 -45.44 -36.94 -18.45
CA THR A 225 -44.37 -36.22 -17.74
C THR A 225 -43.99 -34.90 -18.41
N GLY A 226 -44.40 -34.70 -19.67
CA GLY A 226 -43.96 -33.57 -20.48
C GLY A 226 -42.49 -33.63 -20.90
N ILE A 227 -41.79 -34.74 -20.63
CA ILE A 227 -40.36 -34.94 -20.94
C ILE A 227 -40.24 -35.58 -22.32
N ARG A 228 -39.48 -34.96 -23.21
CA ARG A 228 -39.14 -35.51 -24.53
C ARG A 228 -37.64 -35.72 -24.61
N ILE A 229 -37.23 -36.96 -24.80
CA ILE A 229 -35.83 -37.31 -25.02
C ILE A 229 -35.51 -37.06 -26.50
N THR A 230 -34.50 -36.22 -26.78
CA THR A 230 -34.08 -35.87 -28.14
C THR A 230 -32.81 -36.58 -28.56
N HIS A 231 -31.92 -36.87 -27.60
CA HIS A 231 -30.66 -37.54 -27.87
C HIS A 231 -30.26 -38.46 -26.73
N TYR A 232 -29.80 -39.65 -27.08
CA TYR A 232 -29.21 -40.59 -26.14
C TYR A 232 -27.94 -41.18 -26.76
N SER A 233 -26.84 -41.10 -26.03
CA SER A 233 -25.60 -41.79 -26.37
C SER A 233 -25.05 -42.51 -25.16
N MET A 234 -24.53 -43.71 -25.38
CA MET A 234 -23.92 -44.52 -24.33
C MET A 234 -22.62 -45.11 -24.85
N THR A 235 -21.52 -44.78 -24.17
CA THR A 235 -20.20 -45.30 -24.49
C THR A 235 -19.78 -46.30 -23.44
N ARG A 236 -19.36 -47.49 -23.88
CA ARG A 236 -18.84 -48.55 -23.02
C ARG A 236 -17.31 -48.50 -23.00
N ALA A 237 -16.72 -48.49 -21.82
CA ALA A 237 -15.30 -48.67 -21.60
C ALA A 237 -15.10 -49.84 -20.62
N GLU A 238 -14.25 -50.78 -20.98
CA GLU A 238 -13.88 -51.89 -20.08
C GLU A 238 -12.75 -51.41 -19.19
N LEU A 239 -12.92 -51.52 -17.88
CA LEU A 239 -11.87 -51.19 -16.93
C LEU A 239 -11.03 -52.47 -16.71
N PRO A 240 -9.70 -52.42 -16.90
CA PRO A 240 -8.85 -53.56 -16.57
C PRO A 240 -8.98 -53.84 -15.06
N GLY A 241 -9.23 -55.10 -14.71
CA GLY A 241 -9.34 -55.54 -13.32
C GLY A 241 -8.05 -55.23 -12.57
N GLY A 242 -8.10 -54.32 -11.62
CA GLY A 242 -6.97 -54.01 -10.75
C GLY A 242 -6.78 -55.11 -9.72
N THR A 243 -5.71 -55.89 -9.84
CA THR A 243 -5.06 -56.51 -8.68
C THR A 243 -4.51 -55.40 -7.80
N GLU A 244 -5.06 -55.25 -6.59
CA GLU A 244 -4.31 -55.22 -5.32
C GLU A 244 -5.27 -54.92 -4.16
N GLY A 245 -5.46 -55.93 -3.30
CA GLY A 245 -6.08 -55.79 -1.97
C GLY A 245 -7.61 -55.92 -1.94
N ALA A 246 -8.07 -57.14 -1.61
CA ALA A 246 -9.44 -57.54 -1.22
C ALA A 246 -10.42 -57.91 -2.37
N GLN A 247 -10.74 -59.21 -2.38
CA GLN A 247 -11.75 -59.96 -3.15
C GLN A 247 -11.63 -59.94 -4.68
N GLU A 248 -11.59 -61.14 -5.28
CA GLU A 248 -11.67 -61.40 -6.72
C GLU A 248 -12.97 -60.81 -7.28
N SER A 249 -12.90 -59.55 -7.69
CA SER A 249 -14.00 -58.83 -8.32
C SER A 249 -13.89 -59.05 -9.82
N GLY A 250 -14.92 -59.66 -10.42
CA GLY A 250 -15.04 -59.88 -11.87
C GLY A 250 -14.88 -58.61 -12.72
N PRO A 251 -14.93 -58.75 -14.06
CA PRO A 251 -14.72 -57.64 -14.97
C PRO A 251 -15.67 -56.47 -14.66
N ARG A 252 -15.11 -55.27 -14.54
CA ARG A 252 -15.88 -54.04 -14.29
C ARG A 252 -16.09 -53.31 -15.60
N ILE A 253 -17.34 -53.03 -15.93
CA ILE A 253 -17.69 -52.29 -17.15
C ILE A 253 -18.14 -50.91 -16.73
N LEU A 254 -17.50 -49.89 -17.30
CA LEU A 254 -17.86 -48.50 -17.10
C LEU A 254 -18.66 -48.02 -18.31
N ARG A 255 -19.87 -47.54 -18.07
CA ARG A 255 -20.74 -46.99 -19.11
C ARG A 255 -20.97 -45.53 -18.86
N LYS A 256 -20.55 -44.68 -19.79
CA LYS A 256 -20.83 -43.24 -19.74
C LYS A 256 -22.01 -42.94 -20.65
N GLY A 257 -23.12 -42.54 -20.04
CA GLY A 257 -24.35 -42.14 -20.70
C GLY A 257 -24.48 -40.63 -20.78
N ARG A 258 -24.99 -40.13 -21.92
CA ARG A 258 -25.44 -38.75 -22.08
C ARG A 258 -26.84 -38.77 -22.68
N LEU A 259 -27.78 -38.19 -21.95
CA LEU A 259 -29.17 -38.04 -22.34
C LEU A 259 -29.48 -36.55 -22.46
N ALA A 260 -30.00 -36.11 -23.60
CA ALA A 260 -30.52 -34.77 -23.77
C ALA A 260 -32.01 -34.83 -24.09
N GLY A 261 -32.74 -33.86 -23.59
CA GLY A 261 -34.16 -33.75 -23.81
C GLY A 261 -34.70 -32.39 -23.42
N ASP A 262 -35.97 -32.21 -23.69
CA ASP A 262 -36.69 -30.99 -23.38
C ASP A 262 -37.90 -31.35 -22.51
N CYS A 263 -38.20 -30.51 -21.54
CA CYS A 263 -39.54 -30.44 -20.96
C CYS A 263 -40.16 -29.08 -21.31
N ARG A 264 -41.40 -28.84 -20.87
CA ARG A 264 -42.18 -27.65 -21.27
C ARG A 264 -41.42 -26.32 -21.12
N ASP A 265 -40.60 -26.19 -20.08
CA ASP A 265 -39.99 -24.91 -19.69
C ASP A 265 -38.44 -24.93 -19.63
N VAL A 266 -37.81 -26.11 -19.70
CA VAL A 266 -36.34 -26.25 -19.66
C VAL A 266 -35.88 -27.34 -20.63
N THR A 267 -34.74 -27.12 -21.26
CA THR A 267 -33.97 -28.20 -21.88
C THR A 267 -33.00 -28.76 -20.84
N PHE A 268 -32.73 -30.06 -20.89
CA PHE A 268 -31.87 -30.74 -19.93
C PHE A 268 -30.86 -31.62 -20.62
N HIS A 269 -29.67 -31.68 -20.03
CA HIS A 269 -28.63 -32.64 -20.35
C HIS A 269 -28.26 -33.40 -19.07
N LEU A 270 -28.41 -34.71 -19.12
CA LEU A 270 -28.02 -35.62 -18.06
C LEU A 270 -26.78 -36.38 -18.52
N GLU A 271 -25.69 -36.23 -17.78
CA GLU A 271 -24.48 -37.03 -17.96
C GLU A 271 -24.31 -37.92 -16.75
N PHE A 272 -24.18 -39.23 -16.98
CA PHE A 272 -24.10 -40.19 -15.89
C PHE A 272 -23.13 -41.31 -16.22
N GLN A 273 -22.56 -41.88 -15.17
CA GLN A 273 -21.61 -42.97 -15.25
C GLN A 273 -22.16 -44.15 -14.47
N LEU A 274 -22.32 -45.30 -15.13
CA LEU A 274 -22.65 -46.56 -14.49
C LEU A 274 -21.40 -47.41 -14.38
N LEU A 275 -21.14 -47.90 -13.17
CA LEU A 275 -20.21 -48.99 -12.92
C LEU A 275 -21.01 -50.27 -12.77
N GLU A 276 -20.89 -51.15 -13.75
CA GLU A 276 -21.45 -52.50 -13.72
C GLU A 276 -20.38 -53.45 -13.15
N THR A 277 -20.72 -54.14 -12.06
CA THR A 277 -19.90 -55.22 -11.48
C THR A 277 -20.56 -56.56 -11.77
N GLN A 278 -19.86 -57.41 -12.52
CA GLN A 278 -20.31 -58.76 -12.81
C GLN A 278 -19.83 -59.69 -11.68
N GLY A 279 -20.66 -59.86 -10.65
CA GLY A 279 -20.50 -60.92 -9.65
C GLY A 279 -21.21 -62.20 -10.07
N GLU A 280 -20.72 -63.36 -9.63
CA GLU A 280 -21.26 -64.67 -10.05
C GLU A 280 -22.74 -64.89 -9.71
N GLU A 281 -23.25 -64.26 -8.64
CA GLU A 281 -24.63 -64.48 -8.20
C GLU A 281 -25.60 -63.30 -8.44
N ASN A 282 -25.10 -62.07 -8.64
CA ASN A 282 -25.95 -60.91 -8.96
C ASN A 282 -25.15 -59.83 -9.73
N PRO A 283 -25.42 -59.58 -11.03
CA PRO A 283 -24.88 -58.40 -11.70
C PRO A 283 -25.48 -57.15 -11.05
N SER A 284 -24.62 -56.26 -10.57
CA SER A 284 -25.06 -55.00 -9.96
C SER A 284 -24.57 -53.82 -10.78
N ALA A 285 -25.42 -52.81 -10.94
CA ALA A 285 -25.07 -51.57 -11.62
C ALA A 285 -25.31 -50.40 -10.66
N ALA A 286 -24.27 -49.60 -10.43
CA ALA A 286 -24.36 -48.42 -9.58
C ALA A 286 -24.02 -47.17 -10.40
N ILE A 287 -24.78 -46.10 -10.21
CA ILE A 287 -24.46 -44.79 -10.78
C ILE A 287 -23.34 -44.20 -9.92
N THR A 288 -22.15 -44.07 -10.48
CA THR A 288 -20.98 -43.50 -9.79
C THR A 288 -20.90 -41.99 -9.92
N GLU A 289 -21.44 -41.45 -11.00
CA GLU A 289 -21.45 -40.02 -11.28
C GLU A 289 -22.77 -39.65 -11.97
N LEU A 290 -23.37 -38.53 -11.55
CA LEU A 290 -24.57 -37.95 -12.16
C LEU A 290 -24.42 -36.44 -12.19
N SER A 291 -24.51 -35.87 -13.38
CA SER A 291 -24.52 -34.45 -13.64
C SER A 291 -25.80 -34.09 -14.38
N ILE A 292 -26.49 -33.06 -13.88
CA ILE A 292 -27.74 -32.54 -14.45
C ILE A 292 -27.50 -31.10 -14.84
N ILE A 293 -27.57 -30.81 -16.13
CA ILE A 293 -27.46 -29.46 -16.68
C ILE A 293 -28.85 -29.07 -17.16
N LEU A 294 -29.39 -27.98 -16.63
CA LEU A 294 -30.68 -27.43 -17.04
C LEU A 294 -30.45 -26.09 -17.71
N GLU A 295 -30.98 -25.93 -18.92
CA GLU A 295 -30.96 -24.67 -19.66
C GLU A 295 -32.40 -24.16 -19.77
N PRO A 296 -32.74 -23.07 -19.06
CA PRO A 296 -34.07 -22.51 -19.12
C PRO A 296 -34.36 -21.92 -20.50
N LEU A 297 -35.50 -22.27 -21.07
CA LEU A 297 -36.04 -21.56 -22.22
C LEU A 297 -36.43 -20.14 -21.78
N GLU A 298 -36.29 -19.16 -22.67
CA GLU A 298 -36.53 -17.75 -22.37
C GLU A 298 -37.89 -17.58 -21.67
N TYR A 299 -37.87 -16.94 -20.48
CA TYR A 299 -39.01 -16.69 -19.59
C TYR A 299 -39.49 -17.83 -18.68
N SER A 300 -38.69 -18.87 -18.38
CA SER A 300 -39.05 -19.79 -17.30
C SER A 300 -38.81 -19.14 -15.91
N GLU A 301 -39.72 -19.35 -14.96
CA GLU A 301 -39.58 -18.90 -13.56
C GLU A 301 -38.30 -19.47 -12.88
N LEU A 302 -37.75 -20.54 -13.47
CA LEU A 302 -36.50 -21.19 -13.06
C LEU A 302 -35.25 -20.34 -13.36
N SER A 303 -35.29 -19.43 -14.35
CA SER A 303 -34.20 -18.48 -14.61
C SER A 303 -33.86 -17.63 -13.38
N ARG A 304 -34.86 -17.34 -12.54
CA ARG A 304 -34.71 -16.60 -11.28
C ARG A 304 -33.94 -17.37 -10.21
N PHE A 305 -33.93 -18.70 -10.27
CA PHE A 305 -33.26 -19.56 -9.30
C PHE A 305 -31.82 -19.92 -9.69
N VAL A 306 -31.48 -19.85 -10.98
CA VAL A 306 -30.14 -20.20 -11.50
C VAL A 306 -29.18 -18.98 -11.49
N ALA A 307 -29.68 -17.75 -11.44
CA ALA A 307 -28.89 -16.52 -11.51
C ALA A 307 -28.37 -15.97 -10.15
N ARG A 308 -28.06 -16.82 -9.16
CA ARG A 308 -27.56 -16.39 -7.84
C ARG A 308 -26.12 -16.79 -7.56
#